data_AF-A0A378RRL5-F1
#
_entry.id   AF-A0A378RRL5-F1
#
_cell.length_a   1.000
_cell.length_b   1.000
_cell.length_c   1.000
_cell.angle_alpha   90.00
_cell.angle_beta   90.00
_cell.angle_gamma   90.00
#
_symmetry.space_group_name_H-M   'P 1'
#
loop_
_entity.id
_entity.type
_entity.pdbx_description
1 polymer ?
#
loop_
_entity_poly.entity_id
_entity_poly.type
_entity_poly.pdbx_seq_one_letter_code
_entity_poly.pdbx_strand_id
1 'polypeptide(L)'
;MSDFKTRLENEVKEETEKLGKLKAFLESEKVKELDNEMQCLMCEQYHYQKGYVKVIKKRLDILEDKAQSGTETLGMKRVGLKFNPSGHVNVHVAKTIQADFIDFAEFLKSHGVDQRCASIAQTEAETAAMYLVKSNF
;
A
#
# COMPACT_ATOMS: atom_id res chain seq x y z
N MET A 1 11.70 6.17 -24.82
CA MET A 1 11.73 6.35 -23.35
C MET A 1 11.02 7.62 -22.90
N SER A 2 11.17 8.78 -23.58
CA SER A 2 10.46 10.03 -23.20
C SER A 2 8.93 9.86 -23.22
N ASP A 3 8.38 9.24 -24.26
CA ASP A 3 6.93 8.99 -24.38
C ASP A 3 6.38 8.10 -23.25
N PHE A 4 7.15 7.08 -22.84
CA PHE A 4 6.77 6.21 -21.72
C PHE A 4 6.77 6.95 -20.39
N LYS A 5 7.79 7.76 -20.12
CA LYS A 5 7.88 8.57 -18.90
C LYS A 5 6.72 9.58 -18.83
N THR A 6 6.48 10.33 -19.91
CA THR A 6 5.41 11.33 -19.97
C THR A 6 4.02 10.71 -19.74
N ARG A 7 3.78 9.50 -20.25
CA ARG A 7 2.53 8.77 -19.96
C ARG A 7 2.35 8.50 -18.46
N LEU A 8 3.41 8.08 -17.76
CA LEU A 8 3.36 7.83 -16.32
C LEU A 8 3.19 9.12 -15.50
N GLU A 9 3.80 10.22 -15.92
CA GLU A 9 3.62 11.54 -15.28
C GLU A 9 2.17 12.02 -15.40
N ASN A 10 1.59 11.92 -16.59
CA ASN A 10 0.19 12.26 -16.84
C ASN A 10 -0.75 11.39 -16.01
N GLU A 11 -0.50 10.08 -15.98
CA GLU A 11 -1.31 9.14 -15.21
C GLU A 11 -1.24 9.42 -13.69
N VAL A 12 -0.06 9.70 -13.14
CA VAL A 12 0.08 10.11 -11.73
C VAL A 12 -0.71 11.38 -11.45
N LYS A 13 -0.66 12.37 -12.36
CA LYS A 13 -1.38 13.63 -12.19
C LYS A 13 -2.89 13.39 -12.15
N GLU A 14 -3.43 12.68 -13.14
CA GLU A 14 -4.85 12.38 -13.25
C GLU A 14 -5.37 11.56 -12.06
N GLU A 15 -4.67 10.48 -11.71
CA GLU A 15 -5.08 9.62 -10.60
C GLU A 15 -4.91 10.30 -9.24
N THR A 16 -3.90 11.14 -9.06
CA THR A 16 -3.76 11.94 -7.81
C THR A 16 -4.90 12.94 -7.67
N GLU A 17 -5.37 13.55 -8.76
CA GLU A 17 -6.54 14.46 -8.73
C GLU A 17 -7.82 13.71 -8.36
N LYS A 18 -8.09 12.55 -9.00
CA LYS A 18 -9.24 11.69 -8.68
C LYS A 18 -9.19 11.25 -7.21
N LEU A 19 -8.03 10.83 -6.74
CA LEU A 19 -7.81 10.41 -5.37
C LEU A 19 -8.05 11.53 -4.37
N GLY A 20 -7.66 12.77 -4.70
CA GLY A 20 -7.93 13.96 -3.89
C GLY A 20 -9.43 14.23 -3.75
N LYS A 21 -10.19 14.12 -4.85
CA LYS A 21 -11.65 14.28 -4.83
C LYS A 21 -12.33 13.17 -4.03
N LEU A 22 -11.92 11.92 -4.22
CA LEU A 22 -12.46 10.77 -3.49
C LEU A 22 -12.18 10.89 -1.99
N LYS A 23 -10.95 11.25 -1.61
CA LYS A 23 -10.59 11.51 -0.22
C LYS A 23 -11.47 12.59 0.40
N ALA A 24 -11.61 13.73 -0.26
CA ALA A 24 -12.43 14.83 0.24
C ALA A 24 -13.90 14.43 0.42
N PHE A 25 -14.42 13.56 -0.46
CA PHE A 25 -15.76 13.01 -0.30
C PHE A 25 -15.86 12.06 0.89
N LEU A 26 -14.93 11.12 1.04
CA LEU A 26 -14.89 10.16 2.15
C LEU A 26 -14.75 10.82 3.52
N GLU A 27 -14.09 11.98 3.59
CA GLU A 27 -13.96 12.80 4.81
C GLU A 27 -15.16 13.72 5.06
N SER A 28 -16.10 13.82 4.10
CA SER A 28 -17.28 14.68 4.21
C SER A 28 -18.45 13.98 4.87
N GLU A 29 -19.36 14.75 5.46
CA GLU A 29 -20.61 14.25 6.04
C GLU A 29 -21.52 13.55 5.01
N LYS A 30 -21.39 13.88 3.73
CA LYS A 30 -22.19 13.28 2.64
C LYS A 30 -21.97 11.78 2.50
N VAL A 31 -20.81 11.26 2.92
CA VAL A 31 -20.53 9.82 2.86
C VAL A 31 -21.53 9.03 3.73
N LYS A 32 -22.06 9.65 4.80
CA LYS A 32 -23.03 9.04 5.71
C LYS A 32 -24.43 8.91 5.11
N GLU A 33 -24.71 9.58 3.99
CA GLU A 33 -25.95 9.44 3.24
C GLU A 33 -25.99 8.14 2.42
N LEU A 34 -24.82 7.53 2.20
CA LEU A 34 -24.70 6.25 1.51
C LEU A 34 -24.92 5.08 2.47
N ASP A 35 -25.38 3.94 1.94
CA ASP A 35 -25.42 2.71 2.72
C ASP A 35 -24.00 2.21 3.06
N ASN A 36 -23.93 1.31 4.05
CA ASN A 36 -22.65 0.81 4.56
C ASN A 36 -21.82 0.07 3.51
N GLU A 37 -22.47 -0.67 2.60
CA GLU A 37 -21.79 -1.43 1.56
C GLU A 37 -21.08 -0.47 0.59
N MET A 38 -21.77 0.58 0.17
CA MET A 38 -21.19 1.61 -0.68
C MET A 38 -20.04 2.35 0.01
N GLN A 39 -20.18 2.68 1.31
CA GLN A 39 -19.10 3.29 2.07
C GLN A 39 -17.84 2.41 2.08
N CYS A 40 -18.00 1.10 2.31
CA CYS A 40 -16.91 0.13 2.26
C CYS A 40 -16.24 0.10 0.88
N LEU A 41 -17.03 -0.02 -0.20
CA LEU A 41 -16.51 -0.08 -1.57
C LEU A 41 -15.75 1.20 -1.95
N MET A 42 -16.21 2.37 -1.52
CA MET A 42 -15.52 3.63 -1.79
C MET A 42 -14.19 3.74 -1.02
N CYS A 43 -14.15 3.26 0.21
CA CYS A 43 -12.90 3.13 0.97
C CYS A 43 -11.93 2.16 0.27
N GLU A 44 -12.39 0.99 -0.15
CA GLU A 44 -11.59 0.03 -0.92
C GLU A 44 -11.03 0.65 -2.20
N GLN A 45 -11.88 1.32 -2.98
CA GLN A 45 -11.48 2.04 -4.19
C GLN A 45 -10.35 3.03 -3.89
N TYR A 46 -10.48 3.85 -2.85
CA TYR A 46 -9.46 4.80 -2.44
C TYR A 46 -8.14 4.10 -2.11
N HIS A 47 -8.18 2.99 -1.37
CA HIS A 47 -7.00 2.22 -1.02
C HIS A 47 -6.29 1.64 -2.26
N TYR A 48 -7.04 1.05 -3.20
CA TYR A 48 -6.48 0.50 -4.43
C TYR A 48 -5.87 1.58 -5.33
N GLN A 49 -6.57 2.70 -5.52
CA GLN A 49 -6.06 3.83 -6.31
C GLN A 49 -4.81 4.44 -5.68
N LYS A 50 -4.77 4.57 -4.34
CA LYS A 50 -3.58 5.04 -3.62
C LYS A 50 -2.39 4.12 -3.85
N GLY A 51 -2.62 2.81 -3.78
CA GLY A 51 -1.61 1.79 -4.08
C GLY A 51 -1.09 1.90 -5.51
N TYR A 52 -2.00 2.07 -6.47
CA TYR A 52 -1.67 2.26 -7.89
C TYR A 52 -0.74 3.46 -8.12
N VAL A 53 -1.12 4.64 -7.62
CA VAL A 53 -0.31 5.87 -7.72
C VAL A 53 1.05 5.69 -7.05
N LYS A 54 1.12 5.03 -5.89
CA LYS A 54 2.38 4.72 -5.18
C LYS A 54 3.32 3.88 -6.06
N VAL A 55 2.80 2.90 -6.78
CA VAL A 55 3.60 2.06 -7.69
C VAL A 55 4.09 2.85 -8.90
N ILE A 56 3.26 3.71 -9.51
CA ILE A 56 3.71 4.53 -10.64
C ILE A 56 4.79 5.53 -10.21
N LYS A 57 4.66 6.16 -9.04
CA LYS A 57 5.71 7.05 -8.49
C LYS A 57 7.04 6.31 -8.30
N LYS A 58 7.02 5.08 -7.77
CA LYS A 58 8.24 4.23 -7.67
C LYS A 58 8.85 3.94 -9.05
N ARG A 59 8.03 3.73 -10.08
CA ARG A 59 8.49 3.53 -11.46
C ARG A 59 9.13 4.79 -12.03
N LEU A 60 8.56 5.96 -11.76
CA LEU A 60 9.13 7.26 -12.15
C LEU A 60 10.47 7.51 -11.44
N ASP A 61 10.59 7.24 -10.13
CA ASP A 61 11.85 7.36 -9.40
C ASP A 61 12.97 6.54 -10.08
N ILE A 62 12.67 5.32 -10.54
CA ILE A 62 13.62 4.48 -11.30
C ILE A 62 14.01 5.12 -12.64
N LEU A 63 13.06 5.69 -13.38
CA LEU A 63 13.34 6.35 -14.67
C LEU A 63 14.12 7.66 -14.53
N GLU A 64 14.15 8.24 -13.33
CA GLU A 64 14.85 9.48 -13.01
C GLU A 64 16.18 9.25 -12.29
N ASP A 65 16.61 8.00 -12.15
CA ASP A 65 17.77 7.58 -11.36
C ASP A 65 17.75 8.16 -9.92
N LYS A 66 16.56 8.40 -9.38
CA LYS A 66 16.38 8.86 -8.01
C LYS A 66 16.44 7.67 -7.08
N ALA A 67 17.16 7.82 -5.96
CA ALA A 67 17.02 6.89 -4.85
C ALA A 67 15.54 6.81 -4.45
N GLN A 68 15.01 5.60 -4.28
CA GLN A 68 13.60 5.41 -3.88
C GLN A 68 13.29 6.29 -2.66
N SER A 69 12.48 7.32 -2.89
CA SER A 69 12.29 8.43 -1.95
C SER A 69 11.34 8.13 -0.79
N GLY A 70 10.90 6.88 -0.66
CA GLY A 70 9.93 6.48 0.36
C GLY A 70 10.57 6.31 1.74
N THR A 71 10.02 7.00 2.74
CA THR A 71 10.18 6.61 4.15
C THR A 71 9.79 5.13 4.27
N GLU A 72 10.72 4.31 4.75
CA GLU A 72 10.44 2.90 4.98
C GLU A 72 9.41 2.78 6.11
N THR A 73 8.29 2.13 5.83
CA THR A 73 7.26 1.88 6.84
C THR A 73 7.69 0.74 7.75
N LEU A 74 7.03 0.60 8.91
CA LEU A 74 7.35 -0.48 9.85
C LEU A 74 7.12 -1.85 9.19
N GLY A 75 6.03 -2.01 8.45
CA GLY A 75 5.74 -3.22 7.69
C GLY A 75 6.85 -3.56 6.70
N MET A 76 7.30 -2.58 5.90
CA MET A 76 8.40 -2.77 4.94
C MET A 76 9.70 -3.23 5.63
N LYS A 77 10.01 -2.65 6.79
CA LYS A 77 11.17 -3.02 7.59
C LYS A 77 11.04 -4.46 8.10
N ARG A 78 9.89 -4.84 8.65
CA ARG A 78 9.67 -6.15 9.27
C ARG A 78 9.74 -7.31 8.27
N VAL A 79 9.23 -7.12 7.06
CA VAL A 79 9.31 -8.15 6.00
C VAL A 79 10.63 -8.15 5.24
N GLY A 80 11.54 -7.23 5.59
CA GLY A 80 12.79 -7.01 4.87
C GLY A 80 12.54 -6.75 3.39
N LEU A 81 11.65 -5.80 3.04
CA LEU A 81 11.27 -5.53 1.66
C LEU A 81 12.48 -5.10 0.81
N LYS A 82 13.43 -4.38 1.42
CA LYS A 82 14.71 -3.99 0.82
C LYS A 82 15.81 -5.05 0.90
N PHE A 83 15.59 -6.15 1.65
CA PHE A 83 16.57 -7.23 1.82
C PHE A 83 16.24 -8.41 0.89
N ASN A 84 17.27 -8.91 0.19
CA ASN A 84 17.18 -10.05 -0.73
C ASN A 84 16.74 -11.33 0.04
N PRO A 85 15.92 -12.26 -0.51
CA PRO A 85 15.64 -12.52 -1.92
C PRO A 85 14.47 -11.67 -2.45
N SER A 86 14.74 -10.48 -2.96
CA SER A 86 13.76 -9.61 -3.64
C SER A 86 13.91 -9.68 -5.15
N GLY A 87 14.86 -10.48 -5.66
CA GLY A 87 15.02 -10.76 -7.09
C GLY A 87 13.90 -11.62 -7.71
N HIS A 88 13.07 -12.28 -6.90
CA HIS A 88 11.90 -13.04 -7.38
C HIS A 88 10.62 -12.19 -7.27
N VAL A 89 9.93 -12.00 -8.40
CA VAL A 89 8.75 -11.11 -8.48
C VAL A 89 7.68 -11.50 -7.46
N ASN A 90 7.39 -12.79 -7.32
CA ASN A 90 6.37 -13.26 -6.38
C ASN A 90 6.76 -12.99 -4.91
N VAL A 91 8.05 -13.07 -4.57
CA VAL A 91 8.52 -12.76 -3.22
C VAL A 91 8.38 -11.27 -2.94
N HIS A 92 8.67 -10.42 -3.93
CA HIS A 92 8.46 -8.97 -3.79
C HIS A 92 6.98 -8.62 -3.58
N VAL A 93 6.07 -9.25 -4.33
CA VAL A 93 4.63 -9.07 -4.19
C VAL A 93 4.16 -9.54 -2.82
N ALA A 94 4.54 -10.75 -2.40
CA ALA A 94 4.18 -11.30 -1.09
C ALA A 94 4.62 -10.38 0.05
N LYS A 95 5.88 -9.92 0.03
CA LYS A 95 6.39 -8.97 1.02
C LYS A 95 5.66 -7.62 0.97
N THR A 96 5.28 -7.13 -0.19
CA THR A 96 4.56 -5.85 -0.33
C THR A 96 3.17 -5.93 0.32
N ILE A 97 2.40 -6.98 0.00
CA ILE A 97 1.07 -7.20 0.59
C ILE A 97 1.19 -7.33 2.11
N GLN A 98 2.18 -8.10 2.58
CA GLN A 98 2.41 -8.29 4.00
C GLN A 98 2.80 -7.00 4.73
N ALA A 99 3.65 -6.18 4.11
CA ALA A 99 4.03 -4.90 4.67
C ALA A 99 2.81 -3.98 4.86
N ASP A 100 1.95 -3.89 3.84
CA ASP A 100 0.73 -3.08 3.91
C ASP A 100 -0.24 -3.60 5.00
N PHE A 101 -0.35 -4.93 5.19
CA PHE A 101 -1.12 -5.52 6.30
C PHE A 101 -0.56 -5.14 7.68
N ILE A 102 0.77 -5.23 7.86
CA ILE A 102 1.42 -4.88 9.13
C ILE A 102 1.21 -3.40 9.44
N ASP A 103 1.37 -2.51 8.45
CA ASP A 103 1.15 -1.08 8.63
C ASP A 103 -0.31 -0.78 9.00
N PHE A 104 -1.27 -1.53 8.45
CA PHE A 104 -2.68 -1.42 8.83
C PHE A 104 -2.92 -1.87 10.28
N ALA A 105 -2.31 -2.97 10.72
CA ALA A 105 -2.41 -3.41 12.12
C ALA A 105 -1.84 -2.35 13.09
N GLU A 106 -0.73 -1.70 12.75
CA GLU A 106 -0.14 -0.61 13.55
C GLU A 106 -1.01 0.66 13.56
N PHE A 107 -1.68 0.94 12.44
CA PHE A 107 -2.70 1.98 12.39
C PHE A 107 -3.83 1.67 13.39
N LEU A 108 -4.39 0.46 13.41
CA LEU A 108 -5.45 0.07 14.35
C LEU A 108 -5.00 0.22 15.82
N LYS A 109 -3.77 -0.21 16.13
CA LYS A 109 -3.18 -0.09 17.48
C LYS A 109 -3.08 1.36 17.94
N SER A 110 -2.69 2.27 17.04
CA SER A 110 -2.53 3.70 17.35
C SER A 110 -3.87 4.45 17.47
N HIS A 111 -4.97 3.89 16.95
CA HIS A 111 -6.30 4.50 16.98
C HIS A 111 -7.22 3.92 18.08
N GLY A 112 -6.64 3.24 19.08
CA GLY A 112 -7.37 2.78 20.26
C GLY A 112 -8.26 1.56 20.06
N VAL A 113 -8.11 0.84 18.94
CA VAL A 113 -8.69 -0.49 18.74
C VAL A 113 -7.97 -1.51 19.63
N ASP A 114 -8.56 -2.68 19.88
CA ASP A 114 -7.95 -3.76 20.67
C ASP A 114 -6.52 -4.07 20.19
N GLN A 115 -5.55 -3.51 20.93
CA GLN A 115 -4.14 -3.57 20.61
C GLN A 115 -3.61 -5.00 20.68
N ARG A 116 -4.21 -5.83 21.54
CA ARG A 116 -3.81 -7.23 21.69
C ARG A 116 -4.19 -8.00 20.45
N CYS A 117 -5.45 -7.88 19.99
CA CYS A 117 -5.90 -8.55 18.77
C CYS A 117 -5.09 -8.11 17.55
N ALA A 118 -4.85 -6.81 17.38
CA ALA A 118 -4.04 -6.30 16.27
C ALA A 118 -2.58 -6.79 16.32
N SER A 119 -1.97 -6.88 17.52
CA SER A 119 -0.62 -7.41 17.67
C SER A 119 -0.53 -8.91 17.36
N ILE A 120 -1.53 -9.70 17.76
CA ILE A 120 -1.61 -11.12 17.41
C ILE A 120 -1.73 -11.28 15.89
N ALA A 121 -2.66 -10.55 15.26
CA ALA A 121 -2.84 -10.59 13.80
C ALA A 121 -1.54 -10.24 13.05
N GLN A 122 -0.80 -9.24 13.53
CA GLN A 122 0.50 -8.86 12.98
C GLN A 122 1.52 -10.02 13.06
N THR A 123 1.65 -10.67 14.21
CA THR A 123 2.56 -11.82 14.40
C THR A 123 2.22 -13.00 13.51
N GLU A 124 0.93 -13.34 13.40
CA GLU A 124 0.47 -14.44 12.53
C GLU A 124 0.75 -14.14 11.06
N ALA A 125 0.53 -12.90 10.64
CA ALA A 125 0.76 -12.49 9.27
C ALA A 125 2.27 -12.48 8.93
N GLU A 126 3.15 -12.05 9.85
CA GLU A 126 4.60 -12.18 9.69
C GLU A 126 5.03 -13.66 9.52
N THR A 127 4.41 -14.56 10.27
CA THR A 127 4.64 -16.01 10.17
C THR A 127 4.18 -16.55 8.81
N ALA A 128 2.96 -16.21 8.38
CA ALA A 128 2.43 -16.60 7.07
C ALA A 128 3.34 -16.11 5.93
N ALA A 129 3.82 -14.87 6.00
CA ALA A 129 4.71 -14.31 5.00
C ALA A 129 6.05 -15.04 4.91
N MET A 130 6.62 -15.48 6.04
CA MET A 130 7.83 -16.30 6.03
C MET A 130 7.62 -17.59 5.22
N TYR A 131 6.51 -18.29 5.43
CA TYR A 131 6.21 -19.53 4.70
C TYR A 131 5.89 -19.30 3.23
N LEU A 132 5.15 -18.23 2.91
CA LEU A 132 4.85 -17.85 1.53
C LEU A 132 6.11 -17.46 0.75
N VAL A 133 7.08 -16.81 1.39
CA VAL A 133 8.38 -16.55 0.78
C VAL A 133 9.15 -17.85 0.55
N LYS A 134 9.17 -18.76 1.54
CA LYS A 134 9.85 -20.05 1.43
C LYS A 134 9.30 -20.95 0.33
N SER A 135 8.00 -20.88 0.01
CA SER A 135 7.39 -21.70 -1.05
C SER A 135 7.80 -21.29 -2.47
N ASN A 136 8.60 -20.24 -2.63
CA ASN A 136 9.14 -19.78 -3.91
C ASN A 136 10.59 -20.26 -4.15
N PHE A 137 11.10 -21.17 -3.32
CA PHE A 137 12.43 -21.80 -3.42
C PHE A 137 12.30 -23.32 -3.30
#